data_AF-A0A2E6KXP5-F1
#
_entry.id   AF-A0A2E6KXP5-F1
#
_cell.length_a   1.000
_cell.length_b   1.000
_cell.length_c   1.000
_cell.angle_alpha   90.00
_cell.angle_beta   90.00
_cell.angle_gamma   90.00
#
_symmetry.space_group_name_H-M   'P 1'
#
loop_
_entity.id
_entity.type
_entity.pdbx_description
1 polymer ?
#
loop_
_entity_poly.entity_id
_entity_poly.type
_entity_poly.pdbx_seq_one_letter_code
_entity_poly.pdbx_strand_id
1 'polypeptide(L)'
;MSDINIPNTPGKFVSKWRAEGPVDDTTIEQWKSEMSIESWLMVAEAALFLDAAELFEMISAKLSPAETATIGLVRRRMLGDNKLESAINDAIDIAKNPDTRDLKLEGRLRMERGLARYENGDIEGAKD
;
A
#
# COMPACT_ATOMS: atom_id res chain seq x y z
N MET A 1 -1.51 35.16 -9.48
CA MET A 1 -1.61 33.69 -9.50
C MET A 1 -1.94 33.28 -8.08
N SER A 2 -3.08 32.64 -7.84
CA SER A 2 -3.33 32.01 -6.54
C SER A 2 -2.39 30.82 -6.41
N ASP A 3 -1.44 30.86 -5.49
CA ASP A 3 -0.60 29.71 -5.17
C ASP A 3 -1.49 28.59 -4.67
N ILE A 4 -1.81 27.64 -5.55
CA ILE A 4 -2.55 26.44 -5.18
C ILE A 4 -1.57 25.61 -4.35
N ASN A 5 -1.73 25.60 -3.03
CA ASN A 5 -0.96 24.74 -2.16
C ASN A 5 -1.36 23.28 -2.39
N ILE A 6 -0.55 22.55 -3.14
CA ILE A 6 -0.79 21.12 -3.41
C ILE A 6 -0.48 20.33 -2.13
N PRO A 7 -1.46 19.61 -1.57
CA PRO A 7 -1.27 18.86 -0.32
C PRO A 7 -0.14 17.84 -0.46
N ASN A 8 0.56 17.62 0.65
CA ASN A 8 1.57 16.58 0.73
C ASN A 8 0.88 15.21 0.69
N THR A 9 0.98 14.56 -0.47
CA THR A 9 0.33 13.28 -0.78
C THR A 9 1.35 12.29 -1.34
N PRO A 10 1.09 10.98 -1.26
CA PRO A 10 1.93 9.98 -1.93
C PRO A 10 2.09 10.22 -3.43
N GLY A 11 1.06 10.73 -4.12
CA GLY A 11 1.18 11.12 -5.53
C GLY A 11 2.16 12.27 -5.75
N LYS A 12 2.18 13.27 -4.87
CA LYS A 12 3.20 14.36 -4.90
C LYS A 12 4.60 13.81 -4.67
N PHE A 13 4.75 12.82 -3.80
CA PHE A 13 6.03 12.12 -3.59
C PHE A 13 6.53 11.46 -4.88
N VAL A 14 5.66 10.71 -5.58
CA VAL A 14 6.01 10.08 -6.85
C VAL A 14 6.36 11.13 -7.92
N SER A 15 5.63 12.24 -7.98
CA SER A 15 5.95 13.35 -8.90
C SER A 15 7.31 13.97 -8.59
N LYS A 16 7.66 14.13 -7.31
CA LYS A 16 8.99 14.63 -6.89
C LYS A 16 10.09 13.65 -7.29
N TRP A 17 9.90 12.35 -7.05
CA TRP A 17 10.82 11.31 -7.53
C TRP A 17 11.04 11.36 -9.04
N ARG A 18 10.00 11.58 -9.84
CA ARG A 18 10.16 11.69 -11.30
C ARG A 18 10.95 12.92 -11.74
N ALA A 19 10.91 13.99 -10.96
CA ALA A 19 11.62 15.23 -11.28
C ALA A 19 13.08 15.23 -10.79
N GLU A 20 13.34 14.61 -9.65
CA GLU A 20 14.62 14.72 -8.92
C GLU A 20 15.35 13.37 -8.74
N GLY A 21 14.68 12.25 -9.03
CA GLY A 21 15.21 10.90 -8.86
C GLY A 21 15.98 10.37 -10.09
N PRO A 22 16.61 9.19 -9.95
CA PRO A 22 16.72 8.39 -8.72
C PRO A 22 17.64 9.03 -7.67
N VAL A 23 17.26 8.93 -6.40
CA VAL A 23 18.04 9.43 -5.24
C VAL A 23 18.30 8.31 -4.24
N ASP A 24 19.15 8.56 -3.24
CA ASP A 24 19.50 7.58 -2.22
C ASP A 24 18.42 7.43 -1.13
N ASP A 25 18.57 6.37 -0.33
CA ASP A 25 17.70 6.05 0.82
C ASP A 25 17.56 7.21 1.80
N THR A 26 18.66 7.93 2.06
CA THR A 26 18.66 9.09 2.96
C THR A 26 17.72 10.17 2.48
N THR A 27 17.76 10.48 1.18
CA THR A 27 16.95 11.54 0.56
C THR A 27 15.47 11.16 0.54
N ILE A 28 15.10 9.93 0.20
CA ILE A 28 13.68 9.51 0.23
C ILE A 28 13.10 9.52 1.64
N GLU A 29 13.89 9.16 2.66
CA GLU A 29 13.48 9.22 4.08
C GLU A 29 13.21 10.67 4.52
N GLN A 30 14.08 11.60 4.11
CA GLN A 30 13.87 13.03 4.34
C GLN A 30 12.58 13.52 3.68
N TRP A 31 12.35 13.20 2.40
CA TRP A 31 11.12 13.61 1.70
C TRP A 31 9.86 13.07 2.38
N LYS A 32 9.89 11.82 2.87
CA LYS A 32 8.72 11.22 3.56
C LYS A 32 8.42 12.01 4.85
N SER A 33 9.46 12.39 5.59
CA SER A 33 9.35 13.19 6.81
C SER A 33 8.86 14.61 6.52
N GLU A 34 9.43 15.30 5.54
CA GLU A 34 9.02 16.67 5.15
C GLU A 34 7.57 16.72 4.66
N MET A 35 7.15 15.66 3.96
CA MET A 35 5.78 15.51 3.48
C MET A 35 4.81 14.97 4.54
N SER A 36 5.30 14.60 5.73
CA SER A 36 4.51 13.97 6.80
C SER A 36 3.72 12.74 6.31
N ILE A 37 4.27 11.96 5.38
CA ILE A 37 3.63 10.73 4.90
C ILE A 37 3.83 9.64 5.94
N GLU A 38 2.73 9.06 6.41
CA GLU A 38 2.74 8.16 7.57
C GLU A 38 3.42 6.81 7.28
N SER A 39 3.17 6.21 6.12
CA SER A 39 3.59 4.84 5.80
C SER A 39 4.24 4.72 4.42
N TRP A 40 5.23 3.82 4.32
CA TRP A 40 5.86 3.47 3.05
C TRP A 40 4.90 2.72 2.12
N LEU A 41 3.92 1.99 2.66
CA LEU A 41 2.87 1.34 1.88
C LEU A 41 2.11 2.34 1.00
N MET A 42 1.79 3.53 1.53
CA MET A 42 1.09 4.56 0.77
C MET A 42 1.91 5.03 -0.45
N VAL A 43 3.23 5.15 -0.30
CA VAL A 43 4.14 5.52 -1.39
C VAL A 43 4.26 4.37 -2.38
N ALA A 44 4.37 3.12 -1.91
CA ALA A 44 4.42 1.93 -2.75
C ALA A 44 3.14 1.78 -3.60
N GLU A 45 1.97 1.95 -3.01
CA GLU A 45 0.69 1.94 -3.73
C GLU A 45 0.67 3.03 -4.81
N ALA A 46 1.02 4.27 -4.47
CA ALA A 46 1.07 5.36 -5.43
C ALA A 46 2.09 5.10 -6.56
N ALA A 47 3.26 4.58 -6.24
CA ALA A 47 4.28 4.23 -7.23
C ALA A 47 3.78 3.13 -8.17
N LEU A 48 3.05 2.15 -7.66
CA LEU A 48 2.44 1.08 -8.47
C LEU A 48 1.35 1.63 -9.39
N PHE A 49 0.42 2.44 -8.87
CA PHE A 49 -0.67 3.04 -9.66
C PHE A 49 -0.19 4.03 -10.72
N LEU A 50 0.86 4.80 -10.40
CA LEU A 50 1.38 5.81 -11.29
C LEU A 50 2.45 5.28 -12.25
N ASP A 51 2.86 4.01 -12.15
CA ASP A 51 3.91 3.39 -12.97
C ASP A 51 5.30 4.04 -12.75
N ALA A 52 5.76 3.99 -11.50
CA ALA A 52 7.11 4.39 -11.08
C ALA A 52 7.86 3.17 -10.53
N ALA A 53 8.21 2.24 -11.42
CA ALA A 53 8.77 0.93 -11.06
C ALA A 53 10.06 1.00 -10.23
N GLU A 54 11.00 1.89 -10.57
CA GLU A 54 12.25 2.05 -9.81
C GLU A 54 12.01 2.53 -8.38
N LEU A 55 11.09 3.49 -8.20
CA LEU A 55 10.68 3.93 -6.87
C LEU A 55 10.00 2.79 -6.12
N PHE A 56 9.10 2.05 -6.78
CA PHE A 56 8.41 0.92 -6.16
C PHE A 56 9.40 -0.13 -5.64
N GLU A 57 10.41 -0.47 -6.42
CA GLU A 57 11.45 -1.44 -6.03
C GLU A 57 12.22 -0.95 -4.80
N MET A 58 12.63 0.32 -4.79
CA MET A 58 13.33 0.94 -3.65
C MET A 58 12.46 0.96 -2.39
N ILE A 59 11.20 1.38 -2.50
CA ILE A 59 10.28 1.45 -1.34
C ILE A 59 9.89 0.05 -0.85
N SER A 60 9.80 -0.94 -1.74
CA SER A 60 9.45 -2.33 -1.37
C SER A 60 10.42 -2.93 -0.36
N ALA A 61 11.70 -2.56 -0.41
CA ALA A 61 12.70 -3.01 0.55
C ALA A 61 12.49 -2.47 1.97
N LYS A 62 11.67 -1.41 2.14
CA LYS A 62 11.39 -0.74 3.41
C LYS A 62 10.06 -1.13 4.04
N LEU A 63 9.27 -1.96 3.36
CA LEU A 63 7.95 -2.38 3.84
C LEU A 63 8.07 -3.40 4.98
N SER A 64 7.21 -3.27 5.97
CA SER A 64 7.02 -4.33 6.96
C SER A 64 6.46 -5.61 6.32
N PRO A 65 6.51 -6.77 7.00
CA PRO A 65 5.89 -7.99 6.47
C PRO A 65 4.38 -7.85 6.17
N ALA A 66 3.63 -7.14 7.02
CA ALA A 66 2.21 -6.89 6.83
C ALA A 66 1.94 -5.93 5.64
N GLU A 67 2.76 -4.88 5.51
CA GLU A 67 2.70 -3.97 4.35
C GLU A 67 3.04 -4.69 3.04
N THR A 68 4.07 -5.56 3.07
CA THR A 68 4.49 -6.39 1.92
C THR A 68 3.38 -7.34 1.48
N ALA A 69 2.72 -8.01 2.42
CA ALA A 69 1.56 -8.85 2.11
C ALA A 69 0.42 -8.02 1.49
N THR A 70 0.16 -6.83 2.04
CA THR A 70 -0.89 -5.93 1.58
C THR A 70 -0.64 -5.43 0.15
N ILE A 71 0.55 -4.93 -0.16
CA ILE A 71 0.87 -4.45 -1.52
C ILE A 71 0.83 -5.58 -2.56
N GLY A 72 1.14 -6.81 -2.16
CA GLY A 72 0.96 -8.00 -2.99
C GLY A 72 -0.49 -8.21 -3.43
N LEU A 73 -1.46 -7.98 -2.54
CA LEU A 73 -2.89 -8.04 -2.86
C LEU A 73 -3.29 -6.93 -3.83
N VAL A 74 -2.83 -5.70 -3.60
CA VAL A 74 -3.07 -4.55 -4.50
C VAL A 74 -2.60 -4.88 -5.92
N ARG A 75 -1.39 -5.43 -6.06
CA ARG A 75 -0.84 -5.83 -7.35
C ARG A 75 -1.67 -6.92 -8.04
N ARG A 76 -2.08 -7.95 -7.30
CA ARG A 76 -2.95 -9.01 -7.84
C ARG A 76 -4.28 -8.45 -8.34
N ARG A 77 -4.90 -7.56 -7.57
CA ARG A 77 -6.15 -6.91 -7.94
C ARG A 77 -6.02 -6.05 -9.20
N MET A 78 -4.91 -5.30 -9.32
CA MET A 78 -4.60 -4.55 -10.55
C MET A 78 -4.42 -5.44 -11.79
N LEU A 79 -4.00 -6.69 -11.60
CA LEU A 79 -3.89 -7.69 -12.67
C LEU A 79 -5.21 -8.42 -12.96
N GLY A 80 -6.31 -8.01 -12.32
CA GLY A 80 -7.64 -8.59 -12.53
C GLY A 80 -7.89 -9.91 -11.79
N ASP A 81 -7.10 -10.23 -10.76
CA ASP A 81 -7.34 -11.39 -9.93
C ASP A 81 -8.52 -11.16 -8.98
N ASN A 82 -9.57 -11.97 -9.12
CA ASN A 82 -10.80 -11.91 -8.33
C ASN A 82 -10.87 -13.02 -7.27
N LYS A 83 -9.85 -13.89 -7.18
CA LYS A 83 -9.78 -15.00 -6.21
C LYS A 83 -8.77 -14.69 -5.11
N LEU A 84 -9.02 -13.60 -4.39
CA LEU A 84 -8.10 -13.08 -3.39
C LEU A 84 -8.33 -13.61 -1.97
N GLU A 85 -9.46 -14.28 -1.67
CA GLU A 85 -9.83 -14.62 -0.29
C GLU A 85 -8.73 -15.38 0.47
N SER A 86 -8.16 -16.44 -0.12
CA SER A 86 -7.07 -17.18 0.52
C SER A 86 -5.87 -16.28 0.81
N ALA A 87 -5.50 -15.43 -0.14
CA ALA A 87 -4.37 -14.53 -0.01
C ALA A 87 -4.62 -13.41 1.02
N ILE A 88 -5.87 -12.96 1.12
CA ILE A 88 -6.28 -11.99 2.14
C ILE A 88 -6.21 -12.65 3.52
N ASN A 89 -6.65 -13.91 3.67
CA ASN A 89 -6.51 -14.65 4.93
C ASN A 89 -5.04 -14.82 5.33
N ASP A 90 -4.16 -15.16 4.38
CA ASP A 90 -2.72 -15.26 4.63
C ASP A 90 -2.14 -13.90 5.09
N ALA A 91 -2.56 -12.80 4.47
CA ALA A 91 -2.15 -11.46 4.86
C ALA A 91 -2.68 -11.08 6.26
N ILE A 92 -3.92 -11.46 6.61
CA ILE A 92 -4.49 -11.27 7.95
C ILE A 92 -3.67 -12.05 8.98
N ASP A 93 -3.25 -13.27 8.66
CA ASP A 93 -2.44 -14.09 9.56
C ASP A 93 -1.07 -13.48 9.82
N ILE A 94 -0.46 -12.83 8.81
CA ILE A 94 0.75 -12.02 8.99
C ILE A 94 0.46 -10.78 9.84
N ALA A 95 -0.59 -10.02 9.54
CA ALA A 95 -0.91 -8.78 10.25
C ALA A 95 -1.33 -9.00 11.72
N LYS A 96 -1.83 -10.19 12.08
CA LYS A 96 -2.21 -10.54 13.46
C LYS A 96 -1.10 -11.23 14.26
N ASN A 97 -0.07 -11.76 13.60
CA ASN A 97 1.03 -12.46 14.27
C ASN A 97 1.76 -11.50 15.21
N PRO A 98 2.01 -11.86 16.50
CA PRO A 98 2.69 -10.99 17.46
C PRO A 98 3.98 -10.33 16.97
N ASP A 99 4.77 -11.03 16.15
CA ASP A 99 6.07 -10.55 15.68
C ASP A 99 5.96 -9.55 14.52
N THR A 100 4.83 -9.58 13.78
CA THR A 100 4.58 -8.76 12.59
C THR A 100 3.29 -7.95 12.69
N ARG A 101 2.81 -7.75 13.92
CA ARG A 101 1.46 -7.26 14.20
C ARG A 101 1.26 -5.83 13.71
N ASP A 102 0.25 -5.62 12.89
CA ASP A 102 -0.24 -4.32 12.46
C ASP A 102 -1.77 -4.28 12.51
N LEU A 103 -2.32 -3.66 13.56
CA LEU A 103 -3.76 -3.60 13.81
C LEU A 103 -4.50 -2.76 12.77
N LYS A 104 -3.85 -1.73 12.19
CA LYS A 104 -4.47 -0.90 11.15
C LYS A 104 -4.61 -1.72 9.87
N LEU A 105 -3.56 -2.45 9.48
CA LEU A 105 -3.61 -3.32 8.31
C LEU A 105 -4.50 -4.54 8.53
N GLU A 106 -4.52 -5.13 9.72
CA GLU A 106 -5.45 -6.22 10.03
C GLU A 106 -6.91 -5.79 9.78
N GLY A 107 -7.31 -4.62 10.31
CA GLY A 107 -8.66 -4.08 10.07
C GLY A 107 -8.95 -3.84 8.60
N ARG A 108 -7.99 -3.28 7.86
CA ARG A 108 -8.09 -3.06 6.40
C ARG A 108 -8.27 -4.39 5.65
N LEU A 109 -7.47 -5.40 5.97
CA LEU A 109 -7.49 -6.70 5.31
C LEU A 109 -8.79 -7.47 5.59
N ARG A 110 -9.33 -7.37 6.81
CA ARG A 110 -10.66 -7.93 7.13
C ARG A 110 -11.77 -7.29 6.31
N MET A 111 -11.74 -5.97 6.15
CA MET A 111 -12.68 -5.27 5.28
C MET A 111 -12.55 -5.70 3.81
N GLU A 112 -11.31 -5.83 3.32
CA GLU A 112 -11.03 -6.33 1.96
C GLU A 112 -11.55 -7.76 1.75
N ARG A 113 -11.44 -8.63 2.76
CA ARG A 113 -12.02 -9.99 2.71
C ARG A 113 -13.53 -9.94 2.59
N GLY A 114 -14.19 -9.13 3.40
CA GLY A 114 -15.64 -8.95 3.35
C GLY A 114 -16.09 -8.48 1.97
N LEU A 115 -15.38 -7.51 1.39
CA LEU A 115 -15.62 -7.04 0.04
C LEU A 115 -15.42 -8.14 -1.01
N ALA A 116 -14.33 -8.89 -0.93
CA ALA A 116 -14.05 -9.99 -1.86
C ALA A 116 -15.13 -11.10 -1.81
N ARG A 117 -15.66 -11.42 -0.63
CA ARG A 117 -16.78 -12.35 -0.48
C ARG A 117 -18.07 -11.81 -1.09
N TYR A 118 -18.38 -10.55 -0.80
CA TYR A 118 -19.55 -9.86 -1.37
C TYR A 118 -19.49 -9.84 -2.91
N GLU A 119 -18.34 -9.48 -3.49
CA GLU A 119 -18.11 -9.47 -4.95
C GLU A 119 -18.26 -10.86 -5.58
N ASN A 120 -17.95 -11.93 -4.84
CA ASN A 120 -18.14 -13.32 -5.26
C ASN A 120 -19.56 -13.86 -4.98
N GLY A 121 -20.47 -13.04 -4.47
CA GLY A 121 -21.87 -13.40 -4.20
C GLY A 121 -22.11 -14.04 -2.82
N ASP A 122 -21.09 -14.15 -1.97
CA ASP A 122 -21.21 -14.63 -0.59
C ASP A 122 -21.52 -13.47 0.37
N ILE A 123 -22.78 -13.03 0.36
CA ILE A 123 -23.25 -11.89 1.18
C ILE A 123 -23.22 -12.23 2.67
N GLU A 124 -23.49 -13.49 3.05
CA GLU A 124 -23.49 -13.90 4.45
C GLU A 124 -22.06 -13.97 5.00
N GLY A 125 -21.14 -14.61 4.27
CA GLY A 125 -19.73 -14.64 4.67
C GLY A 125 -19.06 -13.27 4.65
N ALA A 126 -19.59 -12.28 3.92
CA ALA A 126 -19.08 -10.90 3.92
C ALA A 126 -19.29 -10.15 5.25
N LYS A 127 -20.23 -10.62 6.11
CA LYS A 127 -20.54 -9.99 7.40
C LYS A 127 -19.64 -10.46 8.55
N ASP A 128 -18.87 -11.53 8.34
CA ASP A 128 -18.00 -12.22 9.33
C ASP A 128 -16.51 -11.81 9.27
#